data_AF-A0A416W7K7-F1
#
_entry.id   AF-A0A416W7K7-F1
#
_cell.length_a   1.000
_cell.length_b   1.000
_cell.length_c   1.000
_cell.angle_alpha   90.00
_cell.angle_beta   90.00
_cell.angle_gamma   90.00
#
_symmetry.space_group_name_H-M   'P 1'
#
loop_
_entity.id
_entity.type
_entity.pdbx_description
1 polymer ?
#
loop_
_entity_poly.entity_id
_entity_poly.type
_entity_poly.pdbx_seq_one_letter_code
_entity_poly.pdbx_strand_id
1 'polypeptide(L)'
;MRSLVRKIMCMALVVVVLCGCGKTNEKVGKNVDTENIKIPKYKKVILTDLENCNINFIKNMPYTDFDFKIISTEKLDEKKLDIKFDTTLEYEWSISDSEVEGENKFSYPLLCAYNGYEVKKIKSQIEQVSNEDYQRCVTENKNFPKIYVYTVSTEINMENVSKDRDYEIKNMIVTYDGDEYKFDIGKINVNKKQAMKETFAQDIDGENSAMQTIDGLDYISMDSDFDITLDGIIETFKDKLEIKNIYLKNIDDSIKVKNISISTSNENGTVEFDFDKNGNNIIPKETSTTVVLKCSNDILENNIGSYISPIVCIDYKLGKKTGTLNVPVMARGYSRSAQEIYAYKIDKVDIFNLYLKNLAKEDKE
;
A
#
# COMPACT_ATOMS: atom_id res chain seq x y z
N MET A 1 22.53 -3.93 -63.35
CA MET A 1 21.22 -3.35 -62.99
C MET A 1 20.79 -3.49 -61.52
N ARG A 2 21.32 -4.45 -60.71
CA ARG A 2 20.96 -4.56 -59.27
C ARG A 2 21.74 -3.64 -58.30
N SER A 3 22.80 -2.95 -58.72
CA SER A 3 23.57 -2.03 -57.84
C SER A 3 23.20 -0.56 -57.96
N LEU A 4 22.54 -0.13 -59.05
CA LEU A 4 22.11 1.26 -59.25
C LEU A 4 20.81 1.57 -58.49
N VAL A 5 19.88 0.62 -58.46
CA VAL A 5 18.60 0.72 -57.74
C VAL A 5 18.81 0.83 -56.22
N ARG A 6 19.83 0.14 -55.68
CA ARG A 6 20.16 0.20 -54.25
C ARG A 6 20.76 1.55 -53.81
N LYS A 7 21.51 2.23 -54.67
CA LYS A 7 22.10 3.55 -54.35
C LYS A 7 21.08 4.68 -54.43
N ILE A 8 20.10 4.59 -55.33
CA ILE A 8 19.02 5.58 -55.45
C ILE A 8 18.01 5.43 -54.29
N MET A 9 17.72 4.21 -53.83
CA MET A 9 16.89 3.99 -52.63
C MET A 9 17.52 4.52 -51.34
N CYS A 10 18.84 4.41 -51.18
CA CYS A 10 19.51 4.95 -49.99
C CYS A 10 19.56 6.49 -49.97
N MET A 11 19.63 7.16 -51.13
CA MET A 11 19.58 8.64 -51.16
C MET A 11 18.16 9.19 -50.93
N ALA A 12 17.11 8.50 -51.39
CA ALA A 12 15.74 8.92 -51.12
C ALA A 12 15.35 8.79 -49.63
N LEU A 13 15.90 7.78 -48.93
CA LEU A 13 15.69 7.61 -47.49
C LEU A 13 16.42 8.65 -46.64
N VAL A 14 17.57 9.16 -47.08
CA VAL A 14 18.31 10.20 -46.34
C VAL A 14 17.67 11.60 -46.51
N VAL A 15 17.01 11.87 -47.64
CA VAL A 15 16.37 13.18 -47.88
C VAL A 15 15.00 13.31 -47.19
N VAL A 16 14.27 12.20 -46.97
CA VAL A 16 13.02 12.22 -46.20
C VAL A 16 13.27 12.35 -44.69
N VAL A 17 14.43 11.94 -44.19
CA VAL A 17 14.84 12.13 -42.78
C VAL A 17 15.32 13.57 -42.50
N LEU A 18 15.63 14.36 -43.54
CA LEU A 18 16.19 15.72 -43.39
C LEU A 18 15.26 16.87 -43.80
N CYS A 19 14.04 16.59 -44.31
CA CYS A 19 13.10 17.63 -44.76
C CYS A 19 11.67 17.45 -44.24
N GLY A 20 11.50 16.96 -43.01
CA GLY A 20 10.24 17.07 -42.27
C GLY A 20 10.08 18.46 -41.65
N CYS A 21 9.77 19.47 -42.48
CA CYS A 21 9.28 20.78 -42.00
C CYS A 21 7.89 20.63 -41.36
N GLY A 22 7.85 20.17 -40.11
CA GLY A 22 6.75 20.44 -39.20
C GLY A 22 7.00 21.79 -38.53
N LYS A 23 6.18 22.78 -38.88
CA LYS A 23 6.15 24.15 -38.37
C LYS A 23 6.77 24.31 -36.97
N THR A 24 7.82 25.12 -36.92
CA THR A 24 8.29 25.81 -35.71
C THR A 24 7.10 26.49 -35.03
N ASN A 25 6.51 25.80 -34.05
CA ASN A 25 5.92 26.49 -32.93
C ASN A 25 7.09 27.03 -32.10
N GLU A 26 7.54 28.24 -32.45
CA GLU A 26 8.08 29.15 -31.46
C GLU A 26 6.98 29.38 -30.41
N LYS A 27 6.95 28.48 -29.42
CA LYS A 27 6.34 28.72 -28.13
C LYS A 27 7.34 28.28 -27.09
N VAL A 28 8.29 29.19 -26.85
CA VAL A 28 8.94 29.45 -25.56
C VAL A 28 9.24 28.19 -24.76
N GLY A 29 10.24 27.42 -25.20
CA GLY A 29 11.04 26.67 -24.25
C GLY A 29 11.85 27.70 -23.46
N LYS A 30 11.37 28.09 -22.28
CA LYS A 30 12.29 28.66 -21.29
C LYS A 30 13.35 27.58 -21.10
N ASN A 31 14.60 27.84 -21.47
CA ASN A 31 15.72 27.07 -20.97
C ASN A 31 15.54 27.03 -19.45
N VAL A 32 15.22 25.86 -18.93
CA VAL A 32 15.24 25.62 -17.51
C VAL A 32 16.70 25.70 -17.17
N ASP A 33 17.03 26.64 -16.32
CA ASP A 33 18.39 26.82 -15.88
C ASP A 33 18.79 25.57 -15.10
N THR A 34 19.45 24.63 -15.77
CA THR A 34 19.82 23.33 -15.20
C THR A 34 20.84 23.47 -14.08
N GLU A 35 21.48 24.63 -13.96
CA GLU A 35 22.32 24.97 -12.81
C GLU A 35 21.50 25.23 -11.54
N ASN A 36 20.20 25.52 -11.67
CA ASN A 36 19.30 25.89 -10.58
C ASN A 36 18.25 24.82 -10.22
N ILE A 37 18.33 23.63 -10.82
CA ILE A 37 17.46 22.49 -10.42
C ILE A 37 17.84 22.05 -9.01
N LYS A 38 16.88 22.15 -8.09
CA LYS A 38 16.99 21.66 -6.73
C LYS A 38 16.87 20.15 -6.73
N ILE A 39 17.90 19.51 -6.18
CA ILE A 39 17.92 18.12 -5.77
C ILE A 39 18.06 18.07 -4.25
N PRO A 40 17.57 17.00 -3.59
CA PRO A 40 17.72 16.86 -2.16
C PRO A 40 19.18 16.94 -1.73
N LYS A 41 19.42 17.56 -0.57
CA LYS A 41 20.69 17.49 0.14
C LYS A 41 20.42 16.82 1.47
N TYR A 42 20.65 15.52 1.53
CA TYR A 42 20.34 14.71 2.69
C TYR A 42 21.12 15.17 3.93
N LYS A 43 20.37 15.56 4.96
CA LYS A 43 20.86 15.79 6.31
C LYS A 43 20.82 14.45 7.04
N LYS A 44 21.80 14.19 7.89
CA LYS A 44 21.81 13.01 8.75
C LYS A 44 20.53 12.97 9.58
N VAL A 45 19.72 11.95 9.38
CA VAL A 45 18.46 11.74 10.09
C VAL A 45 18.02 10.28 10.02
N ILE A 46 17.24 9.87 11.02
CA ILE A 46 16.46 8.64 11.01
C ILE A 46 14.97 9.01 10.95
N LEU A 47 14.24 8.33 10.06
CA LEU A 47 12.82 8.48 9.81
C LEU A 47 12.13 7.12 9.90
N THR A 48 10.80 7.14 9.92
CA THR A 48 9.97 5.93 9.85
C THR A 48 8.72 6.19 9.01
N ASP A 49 8.11 5.11 8.52
CA ASP A 49 6.75 5.13 7.95
C ASP A 49 5.70 4.50 8.87
N LEU A 50 6.08 4.11 10.10
CA LEU A 50 5.14 3.71 11.14
C LEU A 50 4.51 4.94 11.78
N GLU A 51 3.65 5.61 11.03
CA GLU A 51 2.86 6.76 11.50
C GLU A 51 1.37 6.52 11.20
N ASN A 52 0.49 7.18 11.96
CA ASN A 52 -0.96 7.07 11.82
C ASN A 52 -1.48 5.61 11.88
N CYS A 53 -0.87 4.78 12.73
CA CYS A 53 -1.37 3.44 12.98
C CYS A 53 -2.70 3.50 13.72
N ASN A 54 -3.58 2.56 13.39
CA ASN A 54 -4.82 2.25 14.09
C ASN A 54 -5.01 0.72 14.04
N ILE A 55 -4.04 0.02 14.64
CA ILE A 55 -4.03 -1.44 14.74
C ILE A 55 -4.73 -1.83 16.04
N ASN A 56 -5.60 -2.84 15.98
CA ASN A 56 -6.25 -3.40 17.16
C ASN A 56 -6.16 -4.92 17.13
N PHE A 57 -5.14 -5.46 17.81
CA PHE A 57 -4.99 -6.88 18.03
C PHE A 57 -5.99 -7.36 19.08
N ILE A 58 -6.78 -8.37 18.73
CA ILE A 58 -7.71 -9.02 19.65
C ILE A 58 -7.26 -10.45 19.97
N LYS A 59 -7.78 -11.04 21.04
CA LYS A 59 -7.44 -12.42 21.39
C LYS A 59 -7.84 -13.37 20.24
N ASN A 60 -6.99 -14.38 19.97
CA ASN A 60 -7.16 -15.39 18.92
C ASN A 60 -7.07 -14.85 17.48
N MET A 61 -6.55 -13.62 17.27
CA MET A 61 -6.14 -13.16 15.94
C MET A 61 -4.95 -13.99 15.45
N PRO A 62 -4.90 -14.40 14.16
CA PRO A 62 -3.87 -15.30 13.64
C PRO A 62 -2.50 -14.64 13.49
N TYR A 63 -2.43 -13.31 13.55
CA TYR A 63 -1.19 -12.54 13.51
C TYR A 63 -1.19 -11.46 14.58
N THR A 64 0.00 -11.25 15.13
CA THR A 64 0.30 -10.30 16.22
C THR A 64 1.58 -9.53 15.92
N ASP A 65 2.00 -9.59 14.67
CA ASP A 65 3.16 -8.93 14.12
C ASP A 65 2.75 -7.78 13.19
N PHE A 66 3.69 -6.87 12.97
CA PHE A 66 3.59 -5.80 12.01
C PHE A 66 4.99 -5.38 11.54
N ASP A 67 5.10 -5.10 10.25
CA ASP A 67 6.31 -4.56 9.65
C ASP A 67 6.26 -3.04 9.56
N PHE A 68 7.41 -2.38 9.57
CA PHE A 68 7.56 -0.97 9.20
C PHE A 68 8.97 -0.67 8.71
N LYS A 69 9.22 0.54 8.22
CA LYS A 69 10.53 0.96 7.71
C LYS A 69 11.23 1.88 8.71
N ILE A 70 12.51 1.61 8.91
CA ILE A 70 13.49 2.60 9.40
C ILE A 70 14.24 3.14 8.18
N ILE A 71 14.24 4.45 8.04
CA ILE A 71 14.78 5.16 6.90
C ILE A 71 15.94 6.03 7.37
N SER A 72 17.10 5.89 6.75
CA SER A 72 18.30 6.64 7.13
C SER A 72 19.03 7.17 5.91
N THR A 73 19.60 8.36 6.03
CA THR A 73 20.47 8.93 4.99
C THR A 73 21.90 8.42 5.08
N GLU A 74 22.23 7.66 6.12
CA GLU A 74 23.52 7.00 6.32
C GLU A 74 23.31 5.50 6.51
N LYS A 75 24.28 4.70 6.05
CA LYS A 75 24.25 3.27 6.31
C LYS A 75 24.37 3.04 7.81
N LEU A 76 23.36 2.42 8.40
CA LEU A 76 23.34 2.06 9.81
C LEU A 76 24.11 0.75 10.04
N ASP A 77 24.81 0.67 11.16
CA ASP A 77 25.23 -0.60 11.76
C ASP A 77 24.06 -1.14 12.59
N GLU A 78 23.44 -2.22 12.11
CA GLU A 78 22.26 -2.84 12.72
C GLU A 78 22.48 -3.22 14.19
N LYS A 79 23.73 -3.55 14.57
CA LYS A 79 24.07 -3.92 15.96
C LYS A 79 24.01 -2.74 16.94
N LYS A 80 24.00 -1.52 16.41
CA LYS A 80 23.90 -0.27 17.18
C LYS A 80 22.48 0.30 17.21
N LEU A 81 21.55 -0.33 16.49
CA LEU A 81 20.16 0.09 16.43
C LEU A 81 19.40 -0.50 17.63
N ASP A 82 18.66 0.34 18.35
CA ASP A 82 17.75 -0.08 19.42
C ASP A 82 16.38 0.56 19.17
N ILE A 83 15.32 -0.25 19.12
CA ILE A 83 13.96 0.20 18.87
C ILE A 83 13.11 -0.13 20.09
N LYS A 84 12.47 0.91 20.64
CA LYS A 84 11.61 0.80 21.81
C LYS A 84 10.24 1.38 21.60
N PHE A 85 9.22 0.62 22.00
CA PHE A 85 7.85 1.08 22.05
C PHE A 85 7.47 1.52 23.47
N ASP A 86 6.57 2.48 23.62
CA ASP A 86 6.10 2.98 24.91
C ASP A 86 5.11 2.02 25.61
N THR A 87 5.51 0.77 25.71
CA THR A 87 4.67 -0.33 26.20
C THR A 87 5.37 -1.13 27.29
N THR A 88 4.57 -1.81 28.11
CA THR A 88 5.05 -2.85 29.03
C THR A 88 4.84 -4.25 28.45
N LEU A 89 4.32 -4.36 27.23
CA LEU A 89 4.24 -5.63 26.53
C LEU A 89 5.64 -6.12 26.16
N GLU A 90 5.85 -7.41 26.28
CA GLU A 90 7.01 -8.06 25.68
C GLU A 90 6.82 -8.08 24.17
N TYR A 91 7.87 -7.75 23.43
CA TYR A 91 7.91 -7.80 21.98
C TYR A 91 9.33 -8.11 21.53
N GLU A 92 9.44 -8.68 20.35
CA GLU A 92 10.71 -8.87 19.65
C GLU A 92 10.67 -8.10 18.34
N TRP A 93 11.82 -7.58 17.91
CA TRP A 93 11.95 -6.98 16.60
C TRP A 93 13.23 -7.44 15.93
N SER A 94 13.19 -7.51 14.61
CA SER A 94 14.35 -7.83 13.78
C SER A 94 14.30 -7.07 12.47
N ILE A 95 15.45 -6.90 11.83
CA ILE A 95 15.52 -6.39 10.45
C ILE A 95 15.32 -7.58 9.53
N SER A 96 14.21 -7.58 8.80
CA SER A 96 13.83 -8.64 7.87
C SER A 96 14.36 -8.41 6.46
N ASP A 97 14.54 -7.15 6.06
CA ASP A 97 15.11 -6.77 4.77
C ASP A 97 15.84 -5.42 4.84
N SER A 98 16.74 -5.17 3.89
CA SER A 98 17.38 -3.87 3.72
C SER A 98 17.58 -3.54 2.23
N GLU A 99 17.26 -2.30 1.86
CA GLU A 99 17.48 -1.79 0.51
C GLU A 99 18.16 -0.41 0.52
N VAL A 100 18.68 -0.01 -0.64
CA VAL A 100 19.26 1.31 -0.85
C VAL A 100 18.53 2.00 -2.00
N GLU A 101 17.76 3.02 -1.68
CA GLU A 101 17.08 3.87 -2.64
C GLU A 101 18.03 4.97 -3.15
N GLY A 102 18.50 4.81 -4.38
CA GLY A 102 19.29 5.81 -5.11
C GLY A 102 18.47 6.55 -6.17
N GLU A 103 19.17 7.04 -7.18
CA GLU A 103 18.66 7.78 -8.33
C GLU A 103 17.46 7.10 -9.03
N ASN A 104 17.48 5.76 -9.15
CA ASN A 104 16.45 5.00 -9.85
C ASN A 104 15.09 4.97 -9.13
N LYS A 105 15.05 5.36 -7.86
CA LYS A 105 13.82 5.45 -7.04
C LYS A 105 13.33 6.89 -6.91
N PHE A 106 14.09 7.88 -7.42
CA PHE A 106 13.72 9.29 -7.37
C PHE A 106 12.86 9.65 -8.56
N SER A 107 11.56 9.71 -8.33
CA SER A 107 10.60 9.90 -9.40
C SER A 107 10.68 11.30 -10.01
N TYR A 108 10.41 11.40 -11.30
CA TYR A 108 10.29 12.68 -11.99
C TYR A 108 9.23 13.61 -11.36
N PRO A 109 8.03 13.13 -10.94
CA PRO A 109 7.10 13.94 -10.15
C PRO A 109 7.72 14.53 -8.89
N LEU A 110 8.53 13.76 -8.15
CA LEU A 110 9.22 14.25 -6.96
C LEU A 110 10.23 15.36 -7.31
N LEU A 111 10.98 15.23 -8.43
CA LEU A 111 11.85 16.31 -8.91
C LEU A 111 11.06 17.61 -9.15
N CYS A 112 9.91 17.51 -9.82
CA CYS A 112 9.05 18.66 -10.06
C CYS A 112 8.58 19.31 -8.75
N ALA A 113 8.22 18.49 -7.75
CA ALA A 113 7.84 18.95 -6.42
C ALA A 113 8.92 19.79 -5.74
N TYR A 114 10.16 19.31 -5.72
CA TYR A 114 11.32 20.01 -5.15
C TYR A 114 11.55 21.39 -5.76
N ASN A 115 11.13 21.56 -7.02
CA ASN A 115 11.36 22.77 -7.80
C ASN A 115 10.10 23.64 -7.92
N GLY A 116 8.99 23.25 -7.29
CA GLY A 116 7.73 24.01 -7.34
C GLY A 116 7.10 24.04 -8.73
N TYR A 117 7.43 23.08 -9.59
CA TYR A 117 6.86 22.97 -10.93
C TYR A 117 5.48 22.30 -10.87
N GLU A 118 4.47 22.94 -11.46
CA GLU A 118 3.13 22.37 -11.57
C GLU A 118 3.11 21.19 -12.55
N VAL A 119 2.67 20.02 -12.09
CA VAL A 119 2.35 18.88 -12.94
C VAL A 119 0.95 19.11 -13.53
N LYS A 120 0.80 19.68 -14.72
CA LYS A 120 -0.55 19.91 -15.29
C LYS A 120 -1.11 18.69 -15.99
N LYS A 121 -2.32 18.32 -15.56
CA LYS A 121 -3.28 17.27 -15.96
C LYS A 121 -3.37 16.82 -17.43
N ILE A 122 -2.85 17.56 -18.41
CA ILE A 122 -3.01 17.25 -19.85
C ILE A 122 -1.73 17.65 -20.60
N LYS A 123 -0.80 16.70 -20.69
CA LYS A 123 0.14 16.45 -21.80
C LYS A 123 1.17 15.46 -21.28
N SER A 124 1.55 14.52 -22.13
CA SER A 124 2.62 13.53 -21.94
C SER A 124 4.03 14.12 -21.73
N GLN A 125 4.13 15.40 -21.36
CA GLN A 125 5.35 16.12 -21.05
C GLN A 125 4.99 17.16 -19.99
N ILE A 126 5.51 17.03 -18.78
CA ILE A 126 5.65 18.19 -17.91
C ILE A 126 6.66 19.09 -18.63
N GLU A 127 6.18 20.11 -19.35
CA GLU A 127 6.93 20.97 -20.29
C GLU A 127 8.06 21.79 -19.63
N GLN A 128 8.31 21.62 -18.33
CA GLN A 128 9.21 22.44 -17.52
C GLN A 128 10.51 21.75 -17.11
N VAL A 129 10.70 20.45 -17.35
CA VAL A 129 12.02 19.80 -17.23
C VAL A 129 12.09 18.75 -18.33
N SER A 130 13.03 18.88 -19.27
CA SER A 130 13.15 17.87 -20.33
C SER A 130 13.55 16.52 -19.72
N ASN A 131 13.17 15.41 -20.37
CA ASN A 131 13.61 14.08 -19.91
C ASN A 131 15.14 13.99 -19.90
N GLU A 132 15.83 14.62 -20.87
CA GLU A 132 17.29 14.69 -20.91
C GLU A 132 17.86 15.41 -19.68
N ASP A 133 17.24 16.51 -19.25
CA ASP A 133 17.66 17.23 -18.04
C ASP A 133 17.41 16.41 -16.76
N TYR A 134 16.29 15.70 -16.69
CA TYR A 134 16.02 14.77 -15.58
C TYR A 134 17.07 13.65 -15.53
N GLN A 135 17.33 12.98 -16.65
CA GLN A 135 18.33 11.91 -16.71
C GLN A 135 19.71 12.43 -16.29
N ARG A 136 20.13 13.59 -16.81
CA ARG A 136 21.43 14.21 -16.47
C ARG A 136 21.54 14.60 -14.99
N CYS A 137 20.47 15.15 -14.39
CA CYS A 137 20.51 15.66 -13.02
C CYS A 137 20.37 14.57 -11.95
N VAL A 138 19.61 13.51 -12.25
CA VAL A 138 19.23 12.48 -11.29
C VAL A 138 19.89 11.15 -11.66
N THR A 139 19.49 10.52 -12.77
CA THR A 139 19.92 9.15 -13.13
C THR A 139 21.40 9.02 -13.45
N GLU A 140 21.99 10.01 -14.11
CA GLU A 140 23.41 10.01 -14.51
C GLU A 140 24.32 10.61 -13.44
N ASN A 141 23.74 11.22 -12.39
CA ASN A 141 24.49 11.84 -11.32
C ASN A 141 25.05 10.79 -10.35
N LYS A 142 26.32 10.45 -10.53
CA LYS A 142 27.05 9.48 -9.68
C LYS A 142 27.09 9.85 -8.19
N ASN A 143 26.84 11.11 -7.86
CA ASN A 143 26.82 11.61 -6.49
C ASN A 143 25.40 11.88 -5.98
N PHE A 144 24.37 11.36 -6.66
CA PHE A 144 23.00 11.50 -6.20
C PHE A 144 22.86 10.88 -4.79
N PRO A 145 22.31 11.62 -3.81
CA PRO A 145 22.19 11.13 -2.44
C PRO A 145 21.37 9.84 -2.36
N LYS A 146 21.80 8.92 -1.49
CA LYS A 146 21.15 7.62 -1.28
C LYS A 146 20.43 7.59 0.05
N ILE A 147 19.33 6.85 0.11
CA ILE A 147 18.62 6.52 1.34
C ILE A 147 18.74 5.02 1.58
N TYR A 148 19.05 4.66 2.83
CA TYR A 148 19.08 3.29 3.32
C TYR A 148 17.76 3.01 4.02
N VAL A 149 17.12 1.92 3.62
CA VAL A 149 15.80 1.53 4.12
C VAL A 149 15.94 0.15 4.75
N TYR A 150 15.43 0.01 5.96
CA TYR A 150 15.46 -1.23 6.73
C TYR A 150 14.04 -1.60 7.06
N THR A 151 13.57 -2.74 6.57
CA THR A 151 12.27 -3.31 6.97
C THR A 151 12.46 -3.97 8.32
N VAL A 152 11.74 -3.47 9.31
CA VAL A 152 11.72 -3.96 10.68
C VAL A 152 10.42 -4.71 10.89
N SER A 153 10.53 -5.99 11.25
CA SER A 153 9.41 -6.82 11.66
C SER A 153 9.34 -6.84 13.17
N THR A 154 8.17 -6.55 13.74
CA THR A 154 7.93 -6.57 15.18
C THR A 154 6.83 -7.56 15.51
N GLU A 155 7.10 -8.47 16.45
CA GLU A 155 6.12 -9.42 16.97
C GLU A 155 5.79 -9.06 18.42
N ILE A 156 4.50 -8.83 18.70
CA ILE A 156 4.02 -8.59 20.07
C ILE A 156 3.80 -9.95 20.74
N ASN A 157 4.46 -10.19 21.88
CA ASN A 157 4.21 -11.38 22.66
C ASN A 157 2.86 -11.27 23.35
N MET A 158 1.90 -12.05 22.84
CA MET A 158 0.54 -12.08 23.33
C MET A 158 0.31 -13.08 24.47
N GLU A 159 1.28 -13.89 24.89
CA GLU A 159 1.06 -14.95 25.89
C GLU A 159 0.80 -14.37 27.29
N ASN A 160 1.66 -13.45 27.75
CA ASN A 160 1.70 -12.96 29.14
C ASN A 160 0.85 -11.70 29.41
N VAL A 161 0.14 -11.21 28.40
CA VAL A 161 -0.75 -10.03 28.50
C VAL A 161 -1.93 -10.31 29.42
N SER A 162 -2.16 -9.44 30.41
CA SER A 162 -3.28 -9.55 31.35
C SER A 162 -4.64 -9.48 30.64
N LYS A 163 -5.59 -10.33 31.03
CA LYS A 163 -6.93 -10.39 30.41
C LYS A 163 -7.79 -9.14 30.66
N ASP A 164 -7.48 -8.37 31.69
CA ASP A 164 -8.32 -7.23 32.12
C ASP A 164 -7.78 -5.86 31.70
N ARG A 165 -6.65 -5.83 31.00
CA ARG A 165 -5.94 -4.60 30.64
C ARG A 165 -5.84 -4.45 29.13
N ASP A 166 -6.26 -3.29 28.64
CA ASP A 166 -5.96 -2.85 27.28
C ASP A 166 -4.59 -2.19 27.30
N TYR A 167 -3.77 -2.49 26.29
CA TYR A 167 -2.44 -1.90 26.13
C TYR A 167 -2.47 -1.01 24.90
N GLU A 168 -2.09 0.24 25.10
CA GLU A 168 -1.98 1.22 24.01
C GLU A 168 -0.51 1.56 23.81
N ILE A 169 -0.05 1.40 22.57
CA ILE A 169 1.26 1.85 22.10
C ILE A 169 1.02 3.05 21.20
N LYS A 170 1.68 4.17 21.49
CA LYS A 170 1.51 5.44 20.76
C LYS A 170 2.83 6.03 20.30
N ASN A 171 3.93 5.64 20.92
CA ASN A 171 5.24 6.20 20.63
C ASN A 171 6.26 5.10 20.35
N MET A 172 7.17 5.40 19.43
CA MET A 172 8.35 4.62 19.15
C MET A 172 9.58 5.50 19.36
N ILE A 173 10.61 4.96 20.00
CA ILE A 173 11.91 5.57 20.19
C ILE A 173 12.93 4.69 19.47
N VAL A 174 13.66 5.29 18.52
CA VAL A 174 14.79 4.65 17.86
C VAL A 174 16.05 5.30 18.39
N THR A 175 16.98 4.49 18.91
CA THR A 175 18.29 4.95 19.37
C THR A 175 19.36 4.43 18.44
N TYR A 176 20.26 5.31 18.00
CA TYR A 176 21.40 4.93 17.17
C TYR A 176 22.63 5.74 17.55
N ASP A 177 23.73 5.04 17.89
CA ASP A 177 25.02 5.65 18.25
C ASP A 177 24.92 6.71 19.38
N GLY A 178 23.95 6.55 20.27
CA GLY A 178 23.68 7.46 21.40
C GLY A 178 22.67 8.58 21.11
N ASP A 179 22.25 8.76 19.86
CA ASP A 179 21.21 9.72 19.48
C ASP A 179 19.81 9.06 19.58
N GLU A 180 18.84 9.78 20.17
CA GLU A 180 17.44 9.34 20.27
C GLU A 180 16.54 10.05 19.25
N TYR A 181 15.73 9.26 18.54
CA TYR A 181 14.71 9.71 17.59
C TYR A 181 13.34 9.25 18.08
N LYS A 182 12.41 10.20 18.28
CA LYS A 182 11.08 9.92 18.86
C LYS A 182 10.01 10.10 17.79
N PHE A 183 9.12 9.13 17.68
CA PHE A 183 8.05 9.08 16.69
C PHE A 183 6.71 8.87 17.39
N ASP A 184 5.71 9.68 17.00
CA ASP A 184 4.30 9.40 17.27
C ASP A 184 3.82 8.45 16.18
N ILE A 185 3.46 7.23 16.57
CA ILE A 185 3.09 6.17 15.64
C ILE A 185 1.58 6.06 15.44
N GLY A 186 0.78 6.91 16.11
CA GLY A 186 -0.67 6.76 16.19
C GLY A 186 -1.08 5.85 17.35
N LYS A 187 -1.74 4.72 17.05
CA LYS A 187 -2.26 3.79 18.06
C LYS A 187 -2.17 2.33 17.60
N ILE A 188 -1.46 1.53 18.39
CA ILE A 188 -1.58 0.07 18.39
C ILE A 188 -2.23 -0.33 19.71
N ASN A 189 -3.37 -1.00 19.62
CA ASN A 189 -4.11 -1.48 20.78
C ASN A 189 -4.08 -3.00 20.84
N VAL A 190 -3.94 -3.53 22.05
CA VAL A 190 -4.02 -4.96 22.33
C VAL A 190 -5.17 -5.20 23.31
N ASN A 191 -6.26 -5.78 22.81
CA ASN A 191 -7.48 -6.04 23.57
C ASN A 191 -7.72 -7.54 23.73
N LYS A 192 -7.45 -8.09 24.91
CA LYS A 192 -7.74 -9.49 25.23
C LYS A 192 -9.16 -9.77 25.75
N LYS A 193 -9.93 -8.75 26.10
CA LYS A 193 -11.33 -8.90 26.55
C LYS A 193 -12.24 -9.33 25.41
N GLN A 194 -11.92 -8.87 24.21
CA GLN A 194 -12.54 -9.32 22.98
C GLN A 194 -11.75 -10.50 22.42
N ALA A 195 -12.47 -11.56 22.06
CA ALA A 195 -11.89 -12.71 21.39
C ALA A 195 -12.54 -12.86 20.03
N MET A 196 -11.71 -13.09 19.02
CA MET A 196 -12.21 -13.61 17.76
C MET A 196 -12.79 -14.99 18.04
N LYS A 197 -14.02 -15.23 17.57
CA LYS A 197 -14.59 -16.58 17.64
C LYS A 197 -13.70 -17.48 16.78
N GLU A 198 -13.18 -18.55 17.37
CA GLU A 198 -12.21 -19.49 16.79
C GLU A 198 -12.75 -20.32 15.62
N THR A 199 -13.93 -20.00 15.10
CA THR A 199 -14.60 -20.74 14.03
C THR A 199 -13.92 -20.47 12.69
N PHE A 200 -12.76 -21.08 12.49
CA PHE A 200 -11.97 -21.09 11.25
C PHE A 200 -11.91 -22.53 10.75
N ALA A 201 -12.20 -22.72 9.47
CA ALA A 201 -12.25 -23.98 8.73
C ALA A 201 -13.37 -25.00 9.08
N GLN A 202 -13.43 -25.59 10.29
CA GLN A 202 -14.35 -26.73 10.59
C GLN A 202 -15.79 -26.37 10.98
N ASP A 203 -16.01 -25.13 11.40
CA ASP A 203 -17.27 -24.70 12.02
C ASP A 203 -18.35 -24.19 11.04
N ILE A 204 -18.10 -24.23 9.72
CA ILE A 204 -19.15 -23.85 8.77
C ILE A 204 -20.27 -24.90 8.70
N ASP A 205 -20.02 -26.20 8.88
CA ASP A 205 -20.97 -27.20 9.40
C ASP A 205 -20.32 -28.59 9.44
N GLY A 206 -19.43 -28.85 10.41
CA GLY A 206 -18.95 -30.19 10.78
C GLY A 206 -18.88 -31.18 9.63
N GLU A 207 -17.83 -31.08 8.80
CA GLU A 207 -17.52 -31.99 7.69
C GLU A 207 -18.75 -32.41 6.86
N ASN A 208 -19.38 -31.53 6.06
CA ASN A 208 -20.17 -31.93 4.86
C ASN A 208 -20.82 -30.80 4.04
N SER A 209 -20.90 -29.56 4.53
CA SER A 209 -21.74 -28.53 3.86
C SER A 209 -20.99 -27.33 3.30
N ALA A 210 -20.08 -26.69 4.06
CA ALA A 210 -19.18 -25.65 3.57
C ALA A 210 -17.96 -25.50 4.50
N MET A 211 -16.89 -24.83 4.06
CA MET A 211 -15.69 -24.52 4.87
C MET A 211 -15.03 -23.20 4.47
N GLN A 212 -14.32 -22.58 5.41
CA GLN A 212 -13.44 -21.43 5.17
C GLN A 212 -12.06 -21.94 4.73
N THR A 213 -11.45 -21.28 3.74
CA THR A 213 -10.17 -21.73 3.15
C THR A 213 -8.95 -20.92 3.56
N ILE A 214 -9.14 -19.71 4.11
CA ILE A 214 -8.04 -18.83 4.56
C ILE A 214 -8.31 -18.31 5.96
N ASP A 215 -7.28 -18.19 6.80
CA ASP A 215 -7.43 -17.73 8.20
C ASP A 215 -7.40 -16.20 8.34
N GLY A 216 -6.88 -15.49 7.34
CA GLY A 216 -6.77 -14.04 7.32
C GLY A 216 -6.01 -13.57 6.07
N LEU A 217 -5.98 -12.26 5.86
CA LEU A 217 -5.11 -11.62 4.88
C LEU A 217 -4.11 -10.73 5.58
N ASP A 218 -2.91 -10.68 5.05
CA ASP A 218 -1.83 -9.85 5.57
C ASP A 218 -1.31 -8.88 4.51
N TYR A 219 -0.90 -7.69 4.96
CA TYR A 219 -0.32 -6.61 4.17
C TYR A 219 -1.03 -6.26 2.86
N ILE A 220 -2.35 -6.05 2.89
CA ILE A 220 -3.03 -5.46 1.73
C ILE A 220 -2.65 -3.99 1.58
N SER A 221 -2.35 -3.54 0.36
CA SER A 221 -2.09 -2.13 0.08
C SER A 221 -3.40 -1.34 0.08
N MET A 222 -3.44 -0.20 0.78
CA MET A 222 -4.58 0.70 0.74
C MET A 222 -4.25 2.03 0.07
N ASP A 223 -4.86 2.26 -1.07
CA ASP A 223 -5.05 3.57 -1.69
C ASP A 223 -6.30 4.26 -1.13
N SER A 224 -6.59 5.48 -1.60
CA SER A 224 -7.83 6.17 -1.21
C SER A 224 -9.08 5.42 -1.60
N ASP A 225 -9.03 4.70 -2.72
CA ASP A 225 -9.92 3.62 -3.09
C ASP A 225 -9.12 2.31 -3.12
N PHE A 226 -9.59 1.27 -2.44
CA PHE A 226 -8.86 0.01 -2.32
C PHE A 226 -9.80 -1.18 -2.23
N ASP A 227 -9.32 -2.34 -2.63
CA ASP A 227 -10.09 -3.58 -2.62
C ASP A 227 -9.55 -4.55 -1.57
N ILE A 228 -10.44 -5.13 -0.78
CA ILE A 228 -10.15 -6.29 0.06
C ILE A 228 -10.67 -7.53 -0.69
N THR A 229 -9.75 -8.30 -1.25
CA THR A 229 -10.07 -9.52 -2.02
C THR A 229 -9.84 -10.76 -1.19
N LEU A 230 -10.92 -11.42 -0.78
CA LEU A 230 -10.89 -12.69 -0.04
C LEU A 230 -11.08 -13.84 -1.02
N ASP A 231 -9.97 -14.31 -1.60
CA ASP A 231 -9.99 -15.33 -2.65
C ASP A 231 -10.38 -16.71 -2.14
N GLY A 232 -11.36 -17.32 -2.80
CA GLY A 232 -11.83 -18.66 -2.49
C GLY A 232 -12.30 -18.85 -1.05
N ILE A 233 -12.61 -17.76 -0.34
CA ILE A 233 -12.85 -17.70 1.11
C ILE A 233 -13.87 -18.72 1.63
N ILE A 234 -14.85 -19.10 0.81
CA ILE A 234 -15.87 -20.09 1.16
C ILE A 234 -15.90 -21.18 0.09
N GLU A 235 -15.72 -22.43 0.50
CA GLU A 235 -16.05 -23.61 -0.29
C GLU A 235 -17.37 -24.22 0.17
N THR A 236 -18.23 -24.59 -0.76
CA THR A 236 -19.49 -25.30 -0.49
C THR A 236 -19.45 -26.71 -1.07
N PHE A 237 -20.09 -27.67 -0.40
CA PHE A 237 -20.08 -29.08 -0.78
C PHE A 237 -21.49 -29.58 -1.09
N LYS A 238 -22.26 -29.99 -0.07
CA LYS A 238 -23.60 -30.59 -0.30
C LYS A 238 -24.72 -29.57 -0.31
N ASP A 239 -24.62 -28.54 0.52
CA ASP A 239 -25.67 -27.56 0.74
C ASP A 239 -25.29 -26.21 0.14
N LYS A 240 -26.32 -25.45 -0.26
CA LYS A 240 -26.17 -24.04 -0.63
C LYS A 240 -26.04 -23.18 0.63
N LEU A 241 -25.22 -22.14 0.55
CA LEU A 241 -25.03 -21.17 1.63
C LEU A 241 -25.73 -19.86 1.26
N GLU A 242 -26.36 -19.20 2.24
CA GLU A 242 -26.96 -17.88 2.05
C GLU A 242 -26.16 -16.84 2.83
N ILE A 243 -25.62 -15.83 2.14
CA ILE A 243 -24.95 -14.70 2.78
C ILE A 243 -25.99 -13.67 3.20
N LYS A 244 -26.03 -13.37 4.49
CA LYS A 244 -26.99 -12.45 5.11
C LYS A 244 -26.46 -11.03 5.22
N ASN A 245 -25.17 -10.88 5.50
CA ASN A 245 -24.54 -9.58 5.66
C ASN A 245 -23.04 -9.69 5.44
N ILE A 246 -22.43 -8.63 4.93
CA ILE A 246 -20.98 -8.48 4.85
C ILE A 246 -20.64 -7.08 5.36
N TYR A 247 -19.72 -6.96 6.31
CA TYR A 247 -19.36 -5.69 6.94
C TYR A 247 -17.96 -5.73 7.55
N LEU A 248 -17.40 -4.56 7.86
CA LEU A 248 -16.11 -4.42 8.52
C LEU A 248 -16.28 -4.14 10.03
N LYS A 249 -15.41 -4.73 10.85
CA LYS A 249 -15.17 -4.38 12.25
C LYS A 249 -13.74 -3.87 12.42
N ASN A 250 -13.43 -3.28 13.57
CA ASN A 250 -12.10 -2.73 13.89
C ASN A 250 -11.61 -1.70 12.85
N ILE A 251 -12.55 -0.89 12.35
CA ILE A 251 -12.27 0.25 11.48
C ILE A 251 -12.68 1.55 12.19
N ASP A 252 -12.01 2.65 11.87
CA ASP A 252 -12.53 3.97 12.18
C ASP A 252 -13.58 4.42 11.13
N ASP A 253 -14.29 5.50 11.45
CA ASP A 253 -15.42 6.00 10.66
C ASP A 253 -15.04 6.55 9.28
N SER A 254 -13.74 6.71 8.98
CA SER A 254 -13.27 7.21 7.68
C SER A 254 -13.31 6.15 6.59
N ILE A 255 -13.29 4.86 6.95
CA ILE A 255 -13.33 3.74 6.01
C ILE A 255 -14.78 3.42 5.64
N LYS A 256 -15.07 3.48 4.35
CA LYS A 256 -16.40 3.23 3.80
C LYS A 256 -16.36 2.05 2.84
N VAL A 257 -17.29 1.11 2.99
CA VAL A 257 -17.53 0.05 1.99
C VAL A 257 -18.46 0.61 0.92
N LYS A 258 -17.97 0.70 -0.32
CA LYS A 258 -18.70 1.25 -1.48
C LYS A 258 -19.53 0.20 -2.19
N ASN A 259 -18.92 -0.94 -2.48
CA ASN A 259 -19.58 -2.07 -3.14
C ASN A 259 -18.99 -3.38 -2.62
N ILE A 260 -19.76 -4.45 -2.71
CA ILE A 260 -19.31 -5.80 -2.38
C ILE A 260 -19.70 -6.69 -3.54
N SER A 261 -18.72 -7.31 -4.20
CA SER A 261 -18.93 -8.24 -5.30
C SER A 261 -18.56 -9.64 -4.87
N ILE A 262 -19.35 -10.62 -5.32
CA ILE A 262 -19.20 -12.03 -4.99
C ILE A 262 -19.01 -12.80 -6.31
N SER A 263 -17.96 -13.61 -6.38
CA SER A 263 -17.67 -14.49 -7.51
C SER A 263 -17.67 -15.92 -7.03
N THR A 264 -18.48 -16.78 -7.64
CA THR A 264 -18.59 -18.21 -7.32
C THR A 264 -18.22 -19.01 -8.55
N SER A 265 -17.35 -20.00 -8.37
CA SER A 265 -16.82 -20.83 -9.46
C SER A 265 -16.97 -22.32 -9.16
N ASN A 266 -17.25 -23.11 -10.21
CA ASN A 266 -17.19 -24.57 -10.19
C ASN A 266 -16.82 -25.10 -11.58
N GLU A 267 -16.90 -26.43 -11.78
CA GLU A 267 -16.59 -27.08 -13.06
C GLU A 267 -17.42 -26.58 -14.25
N ASN A 268 -18.61 -26.02 -13.99
CA ASN A 268 -19.52 -25.52 -15.02
C ASN A 268 -19.28 -24.05 -15.40
N GLY A 269 -18.41 -23.33 -14.67
CA GLY A 269 -18.04 -21.94 -14.93
C GLY A 269 -18.08 -21.04 -13.70
N THR A 270 -18.00 -19.74 -13.95
CA THR A 270 -17.97 -18.68 -12.93
C THR A 270 -19.20 -17.79 -13.06
N VAL A 271 -19.80 -17.43 -11.92
CA VAL A 271 -20.91 -16.47 -11.83
C VAL A 271 -20.52 -15.35 -10.87
N GLU A 272 -20.74 -14.11 -11.29
CA GLU A 272 -20.45 -12.91 -10.52
C GLU A 272 -21.73 -12.12 -10.26
N PHE A 273 -21.89 -11.59 -9.05
CA PHE A 273 -23.00 -10.72 -8.68
C PHE A 273 -22.61 -9.78 -7.53
N ASP A 274 -23.28 -8.63 -7.46
CA ASP A 274 -23.14 -7.71 -6.33
C ASP A 274 -24.00 -8.16 -5.15
N PHE A 275 -23.47 -8.01 -3.93
CA PHE A 275 -24.19 -8.32 -2.71
C PHE A 275 -25.38 -7.37 -2.51
N ASP A 276 -26.57 -7.94 -2.35
CA ASP A 276 -27.79 -7.20 -2.01
C ASP A 276 -28.19 -7.47 -0.56
N LYS A 277 -28.07 -6.48 0.31
CA LYS A 277 -28.43 -6.58 1.73
C LYS A 277 -29.89 -6.99 1.97
N ASN A 278 -30.79 -6.69 1.04
CA ASN A 278 -32.21 -7.04 1.12
C ASN A 278 -32.57 -8.23 0.21
N GLY A 279 -31.60 -8.73 -0.55
CA GLY A 279 -31.78 -9.79 -1.53
C GLY A 279 -31.40 -11.17 -0.99
N ASN A 280 -31.54 -12.16 -1.85
CA ASN A 280 -31.12 -13.53 -1.59
C ASN A 280 -29.73 -13.76 -2.21
N ASN A 281 -28.67 -13.57 -1.42
CA ASN A 281 -27.29 -13.84 -1.84
C ASN A 281 -26.98 -15.32 -1.63
N ILE A 282 -27.37 -16.15 -2.60
CA ILE A 282 -27.23 -17.61 -2.50
C ILE A 282 -25.95 -18.05 -3.20
N ILE A 283 -25.07 -18.70 -2.45
CA ILE A 283 -23.93 -19.44 -2.94
C ILE A 283 -24.38 -20.88 -3.25
N PRO A 284 -24.31 -21.32 -4.52
CA PRO A 284 -24.66 -22.69 -4.89
C PRO A 284 -23.74 -23.71 -4.21
N LYS A 285 -24.19 -24.96 -4.09
CA LYS A 285 -23.35 -26.07 -3.65
C LYS A 285 -22.21 -26.35 -4.65
N GLU A 286 -21.17 -27.04 -4.19
CA GLU A 286 -20.02 -27.47 -5.02
C GLU A 286 -19.31 -26.30 -5.70
N THR A 287 -19.11 -25.20 -4.97
CA THR A 287 -18.47 -23.98 -5.48
C THR A 287 -17.38 -23.47 -4.55
N SER A 288 -16.38 -22.80 -5.14
CA SER A 288 -15.44 -21.92 -4.43
C SER A 288 -15.83 -20.46 -4.66
N THR A 289 -15.91 -19.69 -3.59
CA THR A 289 -16.44 -18.31 -3.59
C THR A 289 -15.38 -17.32 -3.16
N THR A 290 -15.13 -16.31 -3.99
CA THR A 290 -14.36 -15.11 -3.69
C THR A 290 -15.30 -13.97 -3.30
N VAL A 291 -14.92 -13.18 -2.30
CA VAL A 291 -15.62 -11.96 -1.90
C VAL A 291 -14.68 -10.77 -2.03
N VAL A 292 -15.10 -9.73 -2.75
CA VAL A 292 -14.34 -8.50 -2.95
C VAL A 292 -15.09 -7.33 -2.33
N LEU A 293 -14.48 -6.65 -1.36
CA LEU A 293 -15.01 -5.43 -0.76
C LEU A 293 -14.29 -4.23 -1.36
N LYS A 294 -15.00 -3.43 -2.15
CA LYS A 294 -14.50 -2.15 -2.65
C LYS A 294 -14.68 -1.09 -1.58
N CYS A 295 -13.58 -0.57 -1.09
CA CYS A 295 -13.55 0.34 0.04
C CYS A 295 -12.98 1.71 -0.37
N SER A 296 -13.18 2.70 0.49
CA SER A 296 -12.51 4.00 0.38
C SER A 296 -12.17 4.56 1.74
N ASN A 297 -11.06 5.29 1.81
CA ASN A 297 -10.66 6.05 2.98
C ASN A 297 -10.07 7.41 2.55
N ASP A 298 -10.85 8.47 2.80
CA ASP A 298 -10.52 9.84 2.41
C ASP A 298 -9.28 10.41 3.15
N ILE A 299 -8.83 9.75 4.23
CA ILE A 299 -7.70 10.19 5.06
C ILE A 299 -6.36 9.67 4.51
N LEU A 300 -6.32 8.55 3.78
CA LEU A 300 -5.07 7.93 3.29
C LEU A 300 -4.28 8.80 2.31
N GLU A 301 -4.99 9.65 1.58
CA GLU A 301 -4.45 10.53 0.55
C GLU A 301 -3.33 11.45 1.04
N ASN A 302 -3.39 11.85 2.32
CA ASN A 302 -2.52 12.88 2.89
C ASN A 302 -1.65 12.37 4.06
N ASN A 303 -1.31 11.09 4.06
CA ASN A 303 -0.49 10.47 5.11
C ASN A 303 0.77 9.76 4.58
N ILE A 304 1.81 9.76 5.42
CA ILE A 304 3.12 9.14 5.15
C ILE A 304 3.11 7.63 5.40
N GLY A 305 2.30 7.21 6.35
CA GLY A 305 1.99 5.84 6.69
C GLY A 305 0.58 5.76 7.22
N SER A 306 -0.01 4.58 7.11
CA SER A 306 -1.28 4.25 7.73
C SER A 306 -1.32 2.74 7.89
N TYR A 307 -1.58 2.25 9.09
CA TYR A 307 -1.73 0.83 9.35
C TYR A 307 -3.06 0.60 10.02
N ILE A 308 -3.83 -0.36 9.53
CA ILE A 308 -5.09 -0.75 10.15
C ILE A 308 -5.21 -2.27 10.15
N SER A 309 -5.99 -2.79 11.08
CA SER A 309 -6.27 -4.23 11.16
C SER A 309 -7.78 -4.52 11.18
N PRO A 310 -8.52 -4.23 10.10
CA PRO A 310 -9.94 -4.52 10.00
C PRO A 310 -10.25 -6.01 10.13
N ILE A 311 -11.49 -6.33 10.42
CA ILE A 311 -12.02 -7.70 10.34
C ILE A 311 -13.20 -7.68 9.39
N VAL A 312 -13.12 -8.46 8.30
CA VAL A 312 -14.26 -8.69 7.41
C VAL A 312 -15.18 -9.73 8.05
N CYS A 313 -16.41 -9.34 8.34
CA CYS A 313 -17.43 -10.22 8.90
C CYS A 313 -18.43 -10.61 7.82
N ILE A 314 -18.58 -11.92 7.58
CA ILE A 314 -19.57 -12.48 6.66
C ILE A 314 -20.61 -13.25 7.49
N ASP A 315 -21.77 -12.66 7.71
CA ASP A 315 -22.90 -13.34 8.36
C ASP A 315 -23.57 -14.25 7.34
N TYR A 316 -23.82 -15.51 7.72
CA TYR A 316 -24.36 -16.52 6.82
C TYR A 316 -25.46 -17.35 7.45
N LYS A 317 -26.18 -18.07 6.58
CA LYS A 317 -27.14 -19.11 6.94
C LYS A 317 -26.90 -20.36 6.09
N LEU A 318 -26.83 -21.50 6.75
CA LEU A 318 -26.71 -22.82 6.14
C LEU A 318 -27.80 -23.73 6.71
N GLY A 319 -28.80 -24.08 5.91
CA GLY A 319 -29.99 -24.77 6.40
C GLY A 319 -30.70 -23.99 7.51
N LYS A 320 -30.66 -24.51 8.75
CA LYS A 320 -31.23 -23.85 9.95
C LYS A 320 -30.19 -23.10 10.78
N LYS A 321 -28.90 -23.26 10.50
CA LYS A 321 -27.81 -22.68 11.28
C LYS A 321 -27.46 -21.30 10.74
N THR A 322 -26.99 -20.43 11.62
CA THR A 322 -26.50 -19.08 11.30
C THR A 322 -25.17 -18.86 12.00
N GLY A 323 -24.25 -18.17 11.34
CA GLY A 323 -22.93 -17.87 11.89
C GLY A 323 -22.35 -16.60 11.29
N THR A 324 -21.14 -16.27 11.73
CA THR A 324 -20.34 -15.15 11.21
C THR A 324 -18.94 -15.66 10.98
N LEU A 325 -18.47 -15.61 9.73
CA LEU A 325 -17.05 -15.78 9.40
C LEU A 325 -16.36 -14.46 9.70
N ASN A 326 -15.28 -14.50 10.47
CA ASN A 326 -14.45 -13.33 10.73
C ASN A 326 -13.15 -13.54 9.98
N VAL A 327 -12.83 -12.68 9.03
CA VAL A 327 -11.55 -12.75 8.31
C VAL A 327 -10.76 -11.52 8.73
N PRO A 328 -9.78 -11.67 9.64
CA PRO A 328 -8.92 -10.57 10.00
C PRO A 328 -8.12 -10.17 8.75
N VAL A 329 -7.94 -8.87 8.56
CA VAL A 329 -7.12 -8.29 7.49
C VAL A 329 -6.13 -7.30 8.09
N MET A 330 -4.84 -7.48 7.86
CA MET A 330 -3.83 -6.45 8.11
C MET A 330 -3.64 -5.64 6.82
N ALA A 331 -3.77 -4.33 6.93
CA ALA A 331 -3.72 -3.45 5.78
C ALA A 331 -2.76 -2.28 6.03
N ARG A 332 -1.95 -1.99 5.01
CA ARG A 332 -0.96 -0.92 5.00
C ARG A 332 -1.35 0.09 3.94
N GLY A 333 -1.67 1.30 4.38
CA GLY A 333 -1.92 2.43 3.52
C GLY A 333 -0.70 2.85 2.71
N TYR A 334 -0.99 3.59 1.64
CA TYR A 334 -0.06 3.97 0.58
C TYR A 334 1.35 4.26 1.09
N SER A 335 2.23 3.29 0.87
CA SER A 335 3.62 3.38 1.29
C SER A 335 4.33 4.37 0.40
N ARG A 336 4.62 5.57 0.95
CA ARG A 336 5.49 6.54 0.29
C ARG A 336 6.90 5.96 0.20
N SER A 337 7.59 6.21 -0.91
CA SER A 337 9.02 5.87 -1.01
C SER A 337 9.81 6.59 0.07
N ALA A 338 10.97 6.05 0.44
CA ALA A 338 11.77 6.67 1.50
C ALA A 338 12.22 8.10 1.11
N GLN A 339 12.40 8.34 -0.19
CA GLN A 339 12.73 9.66 -0.75
C GLN A 339 11.57 10.65 -0.64
N GLU A 340 10.34 10.22 -0.87
CA GLU A 340 9.15 11.04 -0.65
C GLU A 340 8.97 11.39 0.83
N ILE A 341 9.13 10.40 1.72
CA ILE A 341 9.06 10.61 3.17
C ILE A 341 10.10 11.62 3.62
N TYR A 342 11.36 11.47 3.17
CA TYR A 342 12.42 12.43 3.45
C TYR A 342 12.05 13.83 2.94
N ALA A 343 11.61 13.94 1.68
CA ALA A 343 11.25 15.22 1.07
C ALA A 343 10.18 15.96 1.86
N TYR A 344 9.15 15.24 2.30
CA TYR A 344 8.07 15.82 3.09
C TYR A 344 8.51 16.16 4.53
N LYS A 345 9.12 15.22 5.25
CA LYS A 345 9.43 15.40 6.67
C LYS A 345 10.56 16.40 6.90
N ILE A 346 11.59 16.37 6.06
CA ILE A 346 12.83 17.12 6.27
C ILE A 346 12.88 18.37 5.40
N ASP A 347 12.65 18.23 4.10
CA ASP A 347 12.76 19.33 3.15
C ASP A 347 11.45 20.13 3.00
N LYS A 348 10.36 19.68 3.65
CA LYS A 348 9.03 20.31 3.64
C LYS A 348 8.45 20.46 2.23
N VAL A 349 8.79 19.53 1.35
CA VAL A 349 8.21 19.42 0.01
C VAL A 349 6.82 18.80 0.13
N ASP A 350 5.80 19.47 -0.41
CA ASP A 350 4.44 18.94 -0.44
C ASP A 350 4.32 17.85 -1.51
N ILE A 351 4.44 16.60 -1.06
CA ILE A 351 4.33 15.42 -1.92
C ILE A 351 2.87 14.97 -2.14
N PHE A 352 1.93 15.42 -1.32
CA PHE A 352 0.54 14.94 -1.40
C PHE A 352 -0.22 15.61 -2.54
N ASN A 353 0.02 16.91 -2.76
CA ASN A 353 -0.53 17.59 -3.94
C ASN A 353 0.01 17.02 -5.27
N LEU A 354 1.12 16.28 -5.28
CA LEU A 354 1.66 15.63 -6.50
C LEU A 354 0.71 14.56 -7.05
N TYR A 355 0.13 13.74 -6.18
CA TYR A 355 -0.70 12.60 -6.56
C TYR A 355 -2.19 12.97 -6.70
N LEU A 356 -2.70 13.79 -5.77
CA LEU A 356 -4.14 14.01 -5.58
C LEU A 356 -4.83 14.89 -6.62
N LYS A 357 -4.08 15.77 -7.29
CA LYS A 357 -4.66 16.67 -8.30
C LYS A 357 -4.39 16.26 -9.74
N ASN A 358 -3.35 15.46 -9.97
CA ASN A 358 -2.75 15.36 -11.29
C ASN A 358 -2.57 13.94 -11.85
N LEU A 359 -2.57 12.88 -11.03
CA LEU A 359 -2.32 11.50 -11.50
C LEU A 359 -3.48 10.53 -11.20
N ALA A 360 -4.14 10.62 -10.04
CA ALA A 360 -5.16 9.66 -9.60
C ALA A 360 -6.54 9.72 -10.32
N LYS A 361 -6.67 10.47 -11.41
CA LYS A 361 -7.95 10.59 -12.17
C LYS A 361 -7.95 9.88 -13.52
N GLU A 362 -6.90 9.15 -13.88
CA GLU A 362 -6.82 8.46 -15.18
C GLU A 362 -7.59 7.13 -15.24
N ASP A 363 -8.00 6.53 -14.11
CA ASP A 363 -8.70 5.22 -14.14
C ASP A 363 -10.22 5.31 -14.36
N LYS A 364 -10.75 6.41 -14.92
CA LYS A 364 -12.18 6.58 -15.22
C LYS A 364 -12.51 7.23 -16.57
N GLU A 365 -11.69 7.02 -17.60
CA GLU A 365 -12.09 7.31 -19.00
C GLU A 365 -12.13 6.05 -19.89
#